data_AF-A0A7Y8S1M8-F1
#
_entry.id   AF-A0A7Y8S1M8-F1
#
_cell.length_a   1.000
_cell.length_b   1.000
_cell.length_c   1.000
_cell.angle_alpha   90.00
_cell.angle_beta   90.00
_cell.angle_gamma   90.00
#
_symmetry.space_group_name_H-M   'P 1'
#
loop_
_entity.id
_entity.type
_entity.pdbx_description
1 polymer ?
#
loop_
_entity_poly.entity_id
_entity_poly.type
_entity_poly.pdbx_seq_one_letter_code
_entity_poly.pdbx_strand_id
1 'polypeptide(L)'
;MNFDPEKLRKFLNCASNPSSPKNTKIKNYCVNQECQEFVAFDIDFENVDIALRIAGMLGKSATKFTINHFLFPGTNKIDYIQFIIFEINDSELLAFLEQL
;
A
#
# COMPACT_ATOMS: atom_id res chain seq x y z
N MET A 1 1.42 -1.02 -14.72
CA MET A 1 1.73 -1.79 -13.50
C MET A 1 2.20 -3.19 -13.89
N ASN A 2 3.18 -3.76 -13.19
CA ASN A 2 3.83 -5.04 -13.54
C ASN A 2 3.59 -6.16 -12.51
N PHE A 3 2.53 -6.05 -11.70
CA PHE A 3 2.17 -7.01 -10.66
C PHE A 3 0.66 -7.21 -10.61
N ASP A 4 0.21 -8.33 -10.04
CA ASP A 4 -1.20 -8.61 -9.80
C ASP A 4 -1.71 -7.82 -8.57
N PRO A 5 -2.73 -6.95 -8.73
CA PRO A 5 -3.25 -6.15 -7.63
C PRO A 5 -3.83 -6.97 -6.47
N GLU A 6 -4.46 -8.12 -6.73
CA GLU A 6 -5.03 -8.92 -5.65
C GLU A 6 -3.94 -9.60 -4.83
N LYS A 7 -2.85 -10.01 -5.49
CA LYS A 7 -1.68 -10.59 -4.79
C LYS A 7 -0.95 -9.54 -3.96
N LEU A 8 -0.77 -8.33 -4.51
CA LEU A 8 -0.24 -7.20 -3.76
C LEU A 8 -1.13 -6.87 -2.55
N ARG A 9 -2.46 -6.89 -2.71
CA ARG A 9 -3.40 -6.65 -1.60
C ARG A 9 -3.24 -7.68 -0.49
N LYS A 10 -3.14 -8.98 -0.82
CA LYS A 10 -2.88 -10.04 0.18
C LYS A 10 -1.57 -9.78 0.93
N PHE A 11 -0.51 -9.46 0.20
CA PHE A 11 0.80 -9.15 0.78
C PHE A 11 0.73 -7.94 1.74
N LEU A 12 0.09 -6.84 1.32
CA LEU A 12 -0.09 -5.65 2.13
C LEU A 12 -0.93 -5.93 3.39
N ASN A 13 -1.98 -6.76 3.29
CA ASN A 13 -2.78 -7.16 4.45
C ASN A 13 -1.93 -7.92 5.49
N CYS A 14 -1.06 -8.83 5.04
CA CYS A 14 -0.13 -9.52 5.91
C CYS A 14 0.92 -8.56 6.50
N ALA A 15 1.46 -7.63 5.71
CA ALA A 15 2.43 -6.64 6.19
C ALA A 15 1.81 -5.68 7.22
N SER A 16 0.52 -5.35 7.04
CA SER A 16 -0.26 -4.51 7.94
C SER A 16 -0.54 -5.20 9.27
N ASN A 17 -0.99 -6.46 9.24
CA ASN A 17 -1.26 -7.23 10.45
C ASN A 17 -0.85 -8.70 10.29
N PRO A 18 0.41 -9.05 10.60
CA PRO A 18 0.91 -10.40 10.40
C PRO A 18 0.16 -11.46 11.23
N SER A 19 -0.29 -11.09 12.44
CA SER A 19 -1.00 -11.99 13.35
C SER A 19 -2.46 -12.21 12.95
N SER A 20 -3.07 -11.27 12.24
CA SER A 20 -4.45 -11.40 11.73
C SER A 20 -4.65 -10.57 10.46
N PRO A 21 -4.29 -11.10 9.28
CA PRO A 21 -4.37 -10.36 8.01
C PRO A 21 -5.78 -9.92 7.62
N LYS A 22 -6.82 -10.58 8.15
CA LYS A 22 -8.23 -10.18 7.97
C LYS A 22 -8.56 -8.88 8.71
N ASN A 23 -7.81 -8.55 9.76
CA ASN A 23 -7.91 -7.29 10.50
C ASN A 23 -6.81 -6.32 10.06
N THR A 24 -6.71 -6.15 8.73
CA THR A 24 -5.79 -5.23 8.06
C THR A 24 -6.17 -3.77 8.34
N LYS A 25 -5.17 -2.88 8.33
CA LYS A 25 -5.35 -1.42 8.40
C LYS A 25 -5.31 -0.76 7.01
N ILE A 26 -5.19 -1.56 5.96
CA ILE A 26 -5.31 -1.11 4.57
C ILE A 26 -6.78 -0.82 4.26
N LYS A 27 -7.09 0.43 3.88
CA LYS A 27 -8.43 0.90 3.51
C LYS A 27 -8.46 1.39 2.07
N ASN A 28 -9.67 1.50 1.52
CA ASN A 28 -9.95 2.08 0.21
C ASN A 28 -9.05 1.55 -0.91
N TYR A 29 -8.68 0.26 -0.83
CA TYR A 29 -7.82 -0.37 -1.82
C TYR A 29 -8.52 -0.34 -3.18
N CYS A 30 -7.93 0.38 -4.13
CA CYS A 30 -8.47 0.49 -5.48
C CYS A 30 -7.37 0.30 -6.52
N VAL A 31 -7.79 -0.25 -7.66
CA VAL A 31 -6.98 -0.30 -8.88
C VAL A 31 -7.52 0.78 -9.78
N ASN A 32 -6.68 1.59 -10.41
CA ASN A 32 -7.15 2.45 -11.49
C ASN A 32 -7.76 1.55 -12.58
N GLN A 33 -9.10 1.53 -12.67
CA GLN A 33 -9.82 0.58 -13.52
C GLN A 33 -9.73 0.93 -15.00
N GLU A 34 -9.50 2.20 -15.33
CA GLU A 34 -9.49 2.69 -16.71
C GLU A 34 -8.18 2.36 -17.43
N CYS A 35 -7.04 2.44 -16.74
CA CYS A 35 -5.72 2.26 -17.35
C CYS A 35 -4.85 1.20 -16.67
N GLN A 36 -5.28 0.61 -15.53
CA GLN A 36 -4.50 -0.36 -14.74
C GLN A 36 -3.06 0.10 -14.45
N GLU A 37 -2.89 1.42 -14.27
CA GLU A 37 -1.57 2.03 -14.15
C GLU A 37 -1.03 1.97 -12.72
N PHE A 38 -1.91 1.96 -11.73
CA PHE A 38 -1.53 1.97 -10.33
C PHE A 38 -2.58 1.32 -9.42
N VAL A 39 -2.11 0.96 -8.23
CA VAL A 39 -2.91 0.64 -7.05
C VAL A 39 -2.82 1.80 -6.08
N ALA A 40 -3.95 2.17 -5.47
CA ALA A 40 -3.95 3.10 -4.35
C ALA A 40 -4.62 2.49 -3.12
N PHE A 41 -4.17 2.88 -1.94
CA PHE A 41 -4.78 2.51 -0.67
C PHE A 41 -4.45 3.53 0.41
N ASP A 42 -5.28 3.54 1.44
CA ASP A 42 -5.17 4.47 2.57
C ASP A 42 -4.88 3.72 3.87
N ILE A 43 -4.22 4.41 4.79
CA ILE A 43 -4.01 3.98 6.18
C ILE A 43 -4.33 5.18 7.08
N ASP A 44 -5.23 5.00 8.04
CA ASP A 44 -5.54 6.06 9.01
C ASP A 44 -4.27 6.47 9.77
N PHE A 45 -4.13 7.76 10.07
CA PHE A 45 -2.94 8.30 10.73
C PHE A 45 -2.72 7.73 12.15
N GLU A 46 -3.77 7.24 12.82
CA GLU A 46 -3.64 6.50 14.09
C GLU A 46 -2.77 5.23 13.96
N ASN A 47 -2.62 4.68 12.74
CA ASN A 47 -1.83 3.50 12.41
C ASN A 47 -0.53 3.89 11.65
N VAL A 48 0.07 5.05 11.95
CA VAL A 48 1.25 5.58 11.25
C VAL A 48 2.47 4.67 11.32
N ASP A 49 2.63 3.88 12.37
CA ASP A 49 3.70 2.89 12.51
C ASP A 49 3.63 1.82 11.39
N ILE A 50 2.40 1.40 11.03
CA ILE A 50 2.15 0.48 9.93
C ILE A 50 2.45 1.16 8.59
N ALA A 51 2.04 2.42 8.42
CA ALA A 51 2.34 3.18 7.22
C ALA A 51 3.86 3.31 7.01
N LEU A 52 4.63 3.61 8.06
CA LEU A 52 6.09 3.69 8.02
C LEU A 52 6.72 2.33 7.67
N ARG A 53 6.20 1.22 8.22
CA ARG A 53 6.67 -0.12 7.88
C ARG A 53 6.47 -0.41 6.39
N ILE A 54 5.29 -0.12 5.85
CA ILE A 54 4.98 -0.34 4.44
C ILE A 54 5.85 0.56 3.55
N ALA A 55 6.00 1.84 3.89
CA ALA A 55 6.90 2.74 3.17
C ALA A 55 8.34 2.22 3.12
N GLY A 56 8.86 1.72 4.26
CA GLY A 56 10.18 1.11 4.33
C GLY A 56 10.31 -0.15 3.48
N MET A 57 9.27 -0.98 3.42
CA MET A 57 9.22 -2.18 2.58
C MET A 57 9.22 -1.83 1.09
N LEU A 58 8.33 -0.92 0.67
CA LEU A 58 8.23 -0.46 -0.72
C LEU A 58 9.52 0.25 -1.19
N GLY A 59 10.13 1.04 -0.30
CA GLY A 59 11.41 1.70 -0.57
C GLY A 59 12.57 0.72 -0.76
N LYS A 60 12.61 -0.36 0.03
CA LYS A 60 13.62 -1.43 -0.11
C LYS A 60 13.44 -2.22 -1.39
N SER A 61 12.21 -2.44 -1.84
CA SER A 61 11.90 -3.16 -3.08
C SER A 61 11.97 -2.29 -4.34
N ALA A 62 12.65 -1.14 -4.27
CA ALA A 62 12.79 -0.17 -5.37
C ALA A 62 11.45 0.15 -6.06
N THR A 63 10.34 0.09 -5.31
CA THR A 63 9.01 0.28 -5.85
C THR A 63 8.87 1.74 -6.29
N LYS A 64 8.24 1.96 -7.44
CA LYS A 64 7.80 3.30 -7.85
C LYS A 64 6.46 3.59 -7.20
N PHE A 65 6.47 4.42 -6.16
CA PHE A 65 5.27 4.81 -5.43
C PHE A 65 5.31 6.28 -4.99
N THR A 66 4.13 6.83 -4.70
CA THR A 66 3.94 8.14 -4.09
C THR A 66 3.23 7.98 -2.74
N ILE A 67 3.58 8.84 -1.79
CA ILE A 67 2.87 8.97 -0.51
C ILE A 67 2.25 10.37 -0.44
N ASN A 68 0.95 10.42 -0.20
CA ASN A 68 0.21 11.65 0.10
C ASN A 68 -0.33 11.59 1.52
N HIS A 69 -0.60 12.75 2.12
CA HIS A 69 -1.34 12.83 3.38
C HIS A 69 -2.55 13.75 3.20
N PHE A 70 -3.64 13.41 3.88
CA PHE A 70 -4.88 14.16 3.83
C PHE A 70 -5.26 14.61 5.24
N LEU A 71 -5.85 15.80 5.35
CA LEU A 71 -6.22 16.41 6.61
C LEU A 71 -7.71 16.21 6.89
N PHE A 72 -8.09 16.13 8.17
CA PHE A 72 -9.49 16.23 8.54
C PHE A 72 -10.06 17.58 8.09
N PRO A 73 -11.25 17.61 7.48
CA PRO A 73 -11.86 18.86 6.99
C PRO A 73 -11.88 19.96 8.06
N GLY A 74 -11.35 21.13 7.71
CA GLY A 74 -11.31 22.29 8.62
C GLY A 74 -10.28 22.21 9.75
N THR A 75 -9.32 21.28 9.69
CA THR A 75 -8.26 21.15 10.70
C THR A 75 -6.88 20.98 10.07
N ASN A 76 -5.83 21.13 10.88
CA ASN A 76 -4.45 20.81 10.51
C ASN A 76 -4.03 19.39 10.94
N LYS A 77 -4.98 18.55 11.36
CA LYS A 77 -4.68 17.17 11.80
C LYS A 77 -4.73 16.25 10.58
N ILE A 78 -3.70 15.41 10.43
CA ILE A 78 -3.68 14.37 9.41
C ILE A 78 -4.75 13.33 9.76
N ASP A 79 -5.59 13.01 8.77
CA ASP A 79 -6.64 12.00 8.82
C ASP A 79 -6.07 10.64 8.39
N TYR A 80 -5.55 10.57 7.17
CA TYR A 80 -4.97 9.35 6.62
C TYR A 80 -3.79 9.63 5.68
N ILE A 81 -2.99 8.60 5.48
CA ILE A 81 -1.88 8.54 4.54
C ILE A 81 -2.30 7.67 3.37
N GLN A 82 -2.15 8.17 2.15
CA GLN A 82 -2.43 7.43 0.93
C GLN A 82 -1.13 7.01 0.26
N PHE A 83 -1.10 5.75 -0.17
CA PHE A 83 -0.06 5.19 -1.01
C PHE A 83 -0.60 5.00 -2.42
N ILE A 84 0.22 5.34 -3.42
CA ILE A 84 -0.07 5.06 -4.83
C ILE A 84 1.12 4.31 -5.40
N ILE A 85 0.94 3.05 -5.80
CA ILE A 85 1.98 2.15 -6.30
C ILE A 85 1.79 1.96 -7.81
N PHE A 86 2.82 2.31 -8.58
CA PHE A 86 2.80 2.23 -10.05
C PHE A 86 3.50 0.98 -10.58
N GLU A 87 4.61 0.59 -9.96
CA GLU A 87 5.51 -0.45 -10.45
C GLU A 87 6.39 -0.98 -9.32
N ILE A 88 6.69 -2.28 -9.33
CA ILE A 88 7.67 -2.91 -8.42
C ILE A 88 8.91 -3.27 -9.25
N ASN A 89 10.08 -2.76 -8.88
CA ASN A 89 11.32 -3.05 -9.62
C ASN A 89 12.15 -4.19 -9.01
N ASP A 90 11.77 -4.67 -7.83
CA ASP A 90 12.40 -5.80 -7.18
C ASP A 90 11.88 -7.13 -7.74
N SER A 91 12.78 -7.85 -8.42
CA SER A 91 12.48 -9.16 -9.01
C SER A 91 12.14 -10.23 -7.97
N GLU A 92 12.71 -10.18 -6.77
CA GLU A 92 12.41 -11.14 -5.71
C GLU A 92 11.00 -10.91 -5.17
N LEU A 93 10.62 -9.65 -4.95
CA LEU A 93 9.26 -9.31 -4.55
C LEU A 93 8.24 -9.69 -5.63
N LEU A 94 8.53 -9.41 -6.91
CA LEU A 94 7.66 -9.82 -8.01
C LEU A 94 7.49 -11.34 -8.06
N ALA A 95 8.58 -12.10 -7.99
CA ALA A 95 8.52 -13.57 -7.99
C ALA A 95 7.76 -14.13 -6.78
N PHE A 96 7.91 -13.51 -5.60
CA PHE A 96 7.13 -13.85 -4.42
C PHE A 96 5.63 -13.58 -4.62
N LEU A 97 5.28 -12.42 -5.18
CA LEU A 97 3.89 -12.08 -5.49
C LEU A 97 3.30 -13.08 -6.49
N GLU A 98 4.04 -13.53 -7.50
CA GLU A 98 3.53 -14.51 -8.47
C GLU A 98 3.13 -15.86 -7.84
N GLN A 99 3.74 -16.24 -6.72
CA GLN A 99 3.48 -17.50 -6.01
C GLN A 99 2.30 -17.44 -5.02
N LEU A 100 1.76 -16.25 -4.73
CA LEU A 100 0.59 -16.00 -3.86
C LEU A 100 -0.78 -16.23 -4.53
#